data_AF-A0A2H6EK25-F1
#
_entry.id   AF-A0A2H6EK25-F1
#
_cell.length_a   1.000
_cell.length_b   1.000
_cell.length_c   1.000
_cell.angle_alpha   90.00
_cell.angle_beta   90.00
_cell.angle_gamma   90.00
#
_symmetry.space_group_name_H-M   'P 1'
#
loop_
_entity.id
_entity.type
_entity.pdbx_description
1 polymer ?
#
loop_
_entity_poly.entity_id
_entity_poly.type
_entity_poly.pdbx_seq_one_letter_code
_entity_poly.pdbx_strand_id
1 'polypeptide(L)'
;MERYLISAITGYLLGSIPTAYLVLKKKGMDITKEGSRNVGTLNSYEVSNSKLIGIFVFVIDLLKGILSVLIVKLLFGELFIFPMIAVIFAVSAHCYNPWIKFKGGKGLAAAAGGSIFLFPQILVLWIIFWIALYLYKKNIQVANSFASLLTGLLVLATSDILNGFSTPPAKSVIFFETSIIFLFLIIISKHIFPLKEYFEEQSKKIRNREK
;
A
#
# COMPACT_ATOMS: atom_id res chain seq x y z
N MET A 1 -5.79 -1.43 -27.13
CA MET A 1 -4.78 -2.26 -26.43
C MET A 1 -3.65 -1.41 -25.87
N GLU A 2 -3.08 -0.50 -26.66
CA GLU A 2 -1.97 0.40 -26.25
C GLU A 2 -2.21 1.17 -24.95
N ARG A 3 -3.37 1.80 -24.76
CA ARG A 3 -3.71 2.56 -23.53
C ARG A 3 -3.58 1.73 -22.25
N TYR A 4 -3.97 0.45 -22.31
CA TYR A 4 -3.85 -0.47 -21.18
C TYR A 4 -2.39 -0.74 -20.84
N LEU A 5 -1.58 -1.03 -21.87
CA LEU A 5 -0.15 -1.30 -21.71
C LEU A 5 0.60 -0.08 -21.18
N ILE A 6 0.33 1.11 -21.73
CA ILE A 6 0.96 2.36 -21.26
C ILE A 6 0.59 2.64 -19.81
N SER A 7 -0.67 2.41 -19.41
CA SER A 7 -1.11 2.57 -18.02
C SER A 7 -0.36 1.61 -17.08
N ALA A 8 -0.26 0.34 -17.46
CA ALA A 8 0.45 -0.68 -16.69
C ALA A 8 1.95 -0.38 -16.56
N ILE A 9 2.61 -0.03 -17.67
CA ILE A 9 4.04 0.32 -17.69
C ILE A 9 4.31 1.57 -16.86
N THR A 10 3.48 2.62 -17.01
CA THR A 10 3.63 3.86 -16.23
C THR A 10 3.57 3.57 -14.73
N GLY A 11 2.54 2.82 -14.32
CA GLY A 11 2.40 2.38 -12.94
C GLY A 11 3.59 1.56 -12.46
N TYR A 12 3.97 0.53 -13.22
CA TYR A 12 5.06 -0.38 -12.87
C TYR A 12 6.39 0.34 -12.70
N LEU A 13 6.76 1.22 -13.64
CA LEU A 13 8.02 1.96 -13.60
C LEU A 13 8.11 2.84 -12.34
N LEU A 14 7.07 3.65 -12.07
CA LEU A 14 7.00 4.49 -10.87
C LEU A 14 6.99 3.66 -9.58
N GLY A 15 6.18 2.59 -9.57
CA GLY A 15 6.09 1.64 -8.46
C GLY A 15 7.42 0.98 -8.12
N SER A 16 8.18 0.64 -9.15
CA SER A 16 9.43 -0.12 -9.05
C SER A 16 10.59 0.70 -8.50
N ILE A 17 10.48 2.00 -8.26
CA ILE A 17 11.58 2.78 -7.65
C ILE A 17 11.75 2.34 -6.18
N PRO A 18 12.87 1.68 -5.80
CA PRO A 18 13.05 1.12 -4.47
C PRO A 18 13.60 2.17 -3.50
N THR A 19 12.83 3.24 -3.23
CA THR A 19 13.27 4.44 -2.51
C THR A 19 13.98 4.13 -1.19
N ALA A 20 13.36 3.35 -0.31
CA ALA A 20 13.92 3.01 0.99
C ALA A 20 15.27 2.29 0.88
N TYR A 21 15.39 1.37 -0.08
CA TYR A 21 16.64 0.68 -0.36
C TYR A 21 17.72 1.65 -0.82
N LEU A 22 17.43 2.52 -1.79
CA LEU A 22 18.40 3.49 -2.31
C LEU A 22 18.90 4.45 -1.23
N VAL A 23 17.98 4.96 -0.39
CA VAL A 23 18.32 5.92 0.67
C VAL A 23 19.19 5.28 1.75
N LEU A 24 18.84 4.08 2.22
CA LEU A 24 19.60 3.40 3.27
C LEU A 24 20.92 2.82 2.74
N LYS A 25 20.95 2.34 1.49
CA LYS A 25 22.17 1.82 0.86
C LYS A 25 23.25 2.88 0.73
N LYS A 26 22.88 4.14 0.43
CA LYS A 26 23.80 5.29 0.43
C LYS A 26 24.42 5.58 1.81
N LYS A 27 23.81 5.09 2.88
CA LYS A 27 24.30 5.20 4.27
C LYS A 27 24.99 3.93 4.75
N GLY A 28 25.29 2.97 3.86
CA GLY A 28 25.93 1.71 4.22
C GLY A 28 25.00 0.66 4.85
N MET A 29 23.71 0.93 4.95
CA MET A 29 22.71 0.01 5.53
C MET A 29 21.99 -0.79 4.45
N ASP A 30 21.68 -2.05 4.72
CA ASP A 30 20.89 -2.92 3.83
C ASP A 30 19.53 -3.22 4.46
N ILE A 31 18.54 -2.40 4.11
CA ILE A 31 17.16 -2.55 4.60
C ILE A 31 16.53 -3.91 4.28
N THR A 32 17.07 -4.68 3.31
CA THR A 32 16.57 -6.02 2.98
C THR A 32 17.09 -7.12 3.91
N LYS A 33 17.98 -6.77 4.84
CA LYS A 33 18.61 -7.64 5.84
C LYS A 33 18.39 -7.14 7.27
N GLU A 34 18.14 -5.85 7.44
CA GLU A 34 18.02 -5.19 8.75
C GLU A 34 16.56 -4.93 9.16
N GLY A 35 16.35 -4.85 10.49
CA GLY A 35 15.03 -4.63 11.10
C GLY A 35 14.01 -5.70 10.68
N SER A 36 12.80 -5.25 10.32
CA SER A 36 11.72 -6.11 9.80
C SER A 36 11.97 -6.60 8.36
N ARG A 37 13.08 -6.21 7.73
CA ARG A 37 13.45 -6.52 6.33
C ARG A 37 12.47 -5.98 5.28
N ASN A 38 11.46 -5.23 5.69
CA ASN A 38 10.48 -4.59 4.82
C ASN A 38 11.07 -3.31 4.20
N VAL A 39 10.87 -3.10 2.90
CA VAL A 39 11.44 -1.97 2.16
C VAL A 39 10.46 -0.80 2.13
N GLY A 40 10.17 -0.23 3.30
CA GLY A 40 9.21 0.86 3.43
C GLY A 40 9.43 1.74 4.64
N THR A 41 8.52 2.69 4.86
CA THR A 41 8.62 3.79 5.84
C THR A 41 9.05 3.35 7.24
N LEU A 42 8.29 2.45 7.88
CA LEU A 42 8.51 2.11 9.29
C LEU A 42 9.90 1.49 9.51
N ASN A 43 10.28 0.52 8.68
CA ASN A 43 11.60 -0.11 8.77
C ASN A 43 12.72 0.89 8.41
N SER A 44 12.48 1.81 7.48
CA SER A 44 13.46 2.85 7.15
C SER A 44 13.73 3.75 8.34
N TYR A 45 12.68 4.11 9.09
CA TYR A 45 12.81 4.85 10.35
C TYR A 45 13.55 4.03 11.41
N GLU A 46 13.15 2.78 11.65
CA GLU A 46 13.72 1.91 12.69
C GLU A 46 15.20 1.60 12.43
N VAL A 47 15.56 1.23 11.20
CA VAL A 47 16.94 0.88 10.83
C VAL A 47 17.86 2.10 10.86
N SER A 48 17.38 3.25 10.35
CA SER A 48 18.21 4.45 10.30
C SER A 48 18.19 5.32 11.56
N ASN A 49 17.31 5.02 12.52
CA ASN A 49 16.97 5.86 13.66
C ASN A 49 16.65 7.33 13.30
N SER A 50 16.16 7.57 12.07
CA SER A 50 15.91 8.92 11.57
C SER A 50 14.46 9.08 11.12
N LYS A 51 13.71 9.90 11.87
CA LYS A 51 12.33 10.26 11.50
C LYS A 51 12.25 10.92 10.13
N LEU A 52 13.24 11.76 9.80
CA LEU A 52 13.33 12.44 8.50
C LEU A 52 13.44 11.44 7.34
N ILE A 53 14.24 10.37 7.50
CA ILE A 53 14.37 9.31 6.48
C ILE A 53 13.04 8.55 6.34
N GLY A 54 12.39 8.22 7.44
CA GLY A 54 11.05 7.59 7.41
C GLY A 54 10.03 8.45 6.65
N ILE A 55 9.92 9.74 7.00
CA ILE A 55 9.01 10.69 6.36
C ILE A 55 9.35 10.85 4.88
N PHE A 56 10.63 10.99 4.52
CA PHE A 56 11.05 11.09 3.13
C PHE A 56 10.62 9.87 2.32
N VAL A 57 10.91 8.65 2.82
CA VAL A 57 10.50 7.40 2.17
C VAL A 57 8.98 7.35 2.03
N PHE A 58 8.23 7.71 3.08
CA PHE A 58 6.76 7.77 3.03
C PHE A 58 6.26 8.70 1.93
N VAL A 59 6.79 9.92 1.84
CA VAL A 59 6.37 10.91 0.85
C VAL A 59 6.66 10.42 -0.56
N ILE A 60 7.85 9.91 -0.85
CA ILE A 60 8.16 9.37 -2.18
C ILE A 60 7.30 8.13 -2.49
N ASP A 61 7.04 7.29 -1.48
CA ASP A 61 6.18 6.12 -1.66
C ASP A 61 4.70 6.48 -1.87
N LEU A 62 4.22 7.58 -1.29
CA LEU A 62 2.91 8.15 -1.58
C LEU A 62 2.87 8.75 -3.00
N LEU A 63 3.92 9.50 -3.37
CA LEU A 63 4.02 10.17 -4.66
C LEU A 63 4.02 9.19 -5.83
N LYS A 64 4.62 8.00 -5.72
CA LYS A 64 4.54 7.03 -6.83
C LYS A 64 3.11 6.60 -7.16
N GLY A 65 2.26 6.49 -6.13
CA GLY A 65 0.83 6.25 -6.27
C GLY A 65 0.13 7.42 -6.96
N ILE A 66 0.32 8.63 -6.43
CA ILE A 66 -0.24 9.87 -6.97
C ILE A 66 0.14 10.04 -8.45
N LEU A 67 1.44 9.98 -8.76
CA LEU A 67 1.96 10.19 -10.11
C LEU A 67 1.49 9.10 -11.07
N SER A 68 1.35 7.85 -10.63
CA SER A 68 0.82 6.77 -11.49
C SER A 68 -0.59 7.07 -11.97
N VAL A 69 -1.44 7.61 -11.09
CA VAL A 69 -2.81 7.97 -11.42
C VAL A 69 -2.85 9.26 -12.25
N LEU A 70 -2.17 10.32 -11.79
CA LEU A 70 -2.25 11.63 -12.44
C LEU A 70 -1.70 11.60 -13.87
N ILE A 71 -0.55 10.97 -14.10
CA ILE A 71 0.03 10.87 -15.44
C ILE A 71 -0.94 10.16 -16.39
N VAL A 72 -1.58 9.08 -15.94
CA VAL A 72 -2.49 8.31 -16.77
C VAL A 72 -3.82 9.03 -17.01
N LYS A 73 -4.34 9.75 -16.01
CA LYS A 73 -5.50 10.65 -16.18
C LYS A 73 -5.19 11.75 -17.22
N LEU A 74 -3.99 12.33 -17.19
CA LEU A 74 -3.57 13.34 -18.16
C LEU A 74 -3.44 12.77 -19.59
N LEU A 75 -2.95 11.54 -19.75
CA LEU A 75 -2.75 10.93 -21.06
C LEU A 75 -4.06 10.42 -21.70
N PHE A 76 -4.96 9.82 -20.92
CA PHE A 76 -6.11 9.07 -21.45
C PHE A 76 -7.47 9.53 -20.93
N GLY A 77 -7.50 10.60 -20.12
CA GLY A 77 -8.72 11.19 -19.59
C GLY A 77 -9.34 10.42 -18.42
N GLU A 78 -10.61 10.74 -18.17
CA GLU A 78 -11.40 10.34 -17.00
C GLU A 78 -12.11 8.98 -17.21
N LEU A 79 -11.43 7.95 -17.74
CA LEU A 79 -11.96 6.57 -17.71
C LEU A 79 -11.29 5.77 -16.59
N PHE A 80 -12.05 5.38 -15.56
CA PHE A 80 -11.58 4.76 -14.31
C PHE A 80 -10.55 3.64 -14.51
N ILE A 81 -10.76 2.79 -15.53
CA ILE A 81 -9.93 1.63 -15.82
C ILE A 81 -8.45 1.95 -16.02
N PHE A 82 -8.10 3.06 -16.67
CA PHE A 82 -6.70 3.36 -16.99
C PHE A 82 -5.88 3.74 -15.74
N PRO A 83 -6.25 4.77 -14.96
CA PRO A 83 -5.55 5.07 -13.71
C PRO A 83 -5.67 3.96 -12.67
N MET A 84 -6.76 3.16 -12.68
CA MET A 84 -6.87 1.99 -11.81
C MET A 84 -5.80 0.93 -12.14
N ILE A 85 -5.59 0.63 -13.42
CA ILE A 85 -4.50 -0.27 -13.85
C ILE A 85 -3.15 0.30 -13.42
N ALA A 86 -2.94 1.61 -13.60
CA ALA A 86 -1.68 2.25 -13.22
C ALA A 86 -1.37 2.10 -11.72
N VAL A 87 -2.34 2.38 -10.83
CA VAL A 87 -2.12 2.23 -9.39
C VAL A 87 -1.92 0.76 -8.99
N ILE A 88 -2.67 -0.19 -9.58
CA ILE A 88 -2.48 -1.63 -9.31
C ILE A 88 -1.04 -2.06 -9.64
N PHE A 89 -0.52 -1.65 -10.80
CA PHE A 89 0.84 -1.98 -11.20
C PHE A 89 1.89 -1.23 -10.37
N ALA A 90 1.61 0.02 -9.96
CA ALA A 90 2.49 0.76 -9.06
C ALA A 90 2.63 0.10 -7.69
N VAL A 91 1.51 -0.32 -7.11
CA VAL A 91 1.48 -1.05 -5.83
C VAL A 91 2.11 -2.42 -5.97
N SER A 92 1.83 -3.15 -7.06
CA SER A 92 2.45 -4.45 -7.34
C SER A 92 3.97 -4.35 -7.43
N ALA A 93 4.50 -3.40 -8.20
CA ALA A 93 5.94 -3.22 -8.36
C ALA A 93 6.62 -2.70 -7.09
N HIS A 94 5.94 -1.93 -6.25
CA HIS A 94 6.45 -1.54 -4.94
C HIS A 94 6.50 -2.72 -3.96
N CYS A 95 5.48 -3.57 -3.99
CA CYS A 95 5.40 -4.78 -3.16
C CYS A 95 6.41 -5.85 -3.61
N TYR A 96 6.53 -6.08 -4.91
CA TYR A 96 7.35 -7.13 -5.51
C TYR A 96 8.37 -6.50 -6.45
N ASN A 97 9.34 -5.81 -5.86
CA ASN A 97 10.25 -4.96 -6.61
C ASN A 97 11.31 -5.76 -7.39
N PRO A 98 11.38 -5.66 -8.72
CA PRO A 98 12.27 -6.49 -9.55
C PRO A 98 13.75 -6.22 -9.28
N TRP A 99 14.11 -4.99 -8.91
CA TRP A 99 15.50 -4.56 -8.76
C TRP A 99 16.17 -5.08 -7.49
N ILE A 100 15.37 -5.55 -6.53
CA ILE A 100 15.82 -6.01 -5.21
C ILE A 100 15.26 -7.41 -4.89
N LYS A 101 15.32 -8.30 -5.89
CA LYS A 101 14.95 -9.72 -5.79
C LYS A 101 13.51 -9.95 -5.29
N PHE A 102 12.56 -9.15 -5.78
CA PHE A 102 11.15 -9.17 -5.39
C PHE A 102 10.88 -8.92 -3.90
N LYS A 103 11.87 -8.43 -3.17
CA LYS A 103 11.67 -7.83 -1.84
C LYS A 103 11.12 -6.43 -2.03
N GLY A 104 10.18 -5.99 -1.21
CA GLY A 104 9.54 -4.70 -1.40
C GLY A 104 8.87 -4.21 -0.13
N GLY A 105 8.06 -3.17 -0.27
CA GLY A 105 7.24 -2.66 0.82
C GLY A 105 5.89 -3.38 0.92
N LYS A 106 4.98 -2.81 1.72
CA LYS A 106 3.62 -3.34 1.95
C LYS A 106 2.55 -2.70 1.07
N GLY A 107 2.89 -1.71 0.25
CA GLY A 107 1.95 -1.13 -0.71
C GLY A 107 1.03 -0.03 -0.17
N LEU A 108 0.92 0.15 1.15
CA LEU A 108 -0.04 1.08 1.75
C LEU A 108 0.14 2.54 1.33
N ALA A 109 1.37 3.06 1.32
CA ALA A 109 1.62 4.45 0.92
C ALA A 109 1.32 4.65 -0.58
N ALA A 110 1.78 3.74 -1.45
CA ALA A 110 1.50 3.81 -2.89
C ALA A 110 0.00 3.67 -3.18
N ALA A 111 -0.70 2.78 -2.48
CA ALA A 111 -2.15 2.62 -2.59
C ALA A 111 -2.86 3.91 -2.14
N ALA A 112 -2.54 4.43 -0.95
CA ALA A 112 -3.10 5.68 -0.44
C ALA A 112 -2.90 6.84 -1.42
N GLY A 113 -1.71 6.95 -2.03
CA GLY A 113 -1.42 7.99 -3.01
C GLY A 113 -2.33 7.93 -4.24
N GLY A 114 -2.57 6.74 -4.79
CA GLY A 114 -3.52 6.57 -5.89
C GLY A 114 -4.98 6.77 -5.46
N SER A 115 -5.34 6.34 -4.26
CA SER A 115 -6.68 6.49 -3.70
C SER A 115 -7.13 7.94 -3.59
N ILE A 116 -6.21 8.89 -3.33
CA ILE A 116 -6.53 10.33 -3.23
C ILE A 116 -7.33 10.81 -4.44
N PHE A 117 -6.98 10.33 -5.64
CA PHE A 117 -7.57 10.79 -6.91
C PHE A 117 -8.55 9.81 -7.53
N LEU A 118 -8.68 8.59 -7.00
CA LEU A 118 -9.60 7.58 -7.52
C LEU A 118 -10.80 7.34 -6.60
N PHE A 119 -10.55 7.22 -5.30
CA PHE A 119 -11.57 6.87 -4.32
C PHE A 119 -11.18 7.44 -2.94
N PRO A 120 -11.15 8.78 -2.79
CA PRO A 120 -10.75 9.43 -1.54
C PRO A 120 -11.60 8.99 -0.35
N GLN A 121 -12.88 8.68 -0.57
CA GLN A 121 -13.79 8.11 0.42
C GLN A 121 -13.29 6.79 1.02
N ILE A 122 -12.71 5.89 0.20
CA ILE A 122 -12.14 4.62 0.69
C ILE A 122 -10.88 4.89 1.52
N LEU A 123 -10.05 5.87 1.10
CA LEU A 123 -8.89 6.27 1.88
C LEU A 123 -9.29 6.83 3.26
N VAL A 124 -10.31 7.68 3.32
CA VAL A 124 -10.83 8.23 4.58
C VAL A 124 -11.33 7.11 5.50
N LEU A 125 -12.10 6.15 4.97
CA LEU A 125 -12.57 4.99 5.72
C LEU A 125 -11.40 4.17 6.27
N TRP A 126 -10.39 3.91 5.44
CA TRP A 126 -9.18 3.20 5.88
C TRP A 126 -8.45 3.95 6.99
N ILE A 127 -8.30 5.27 6.89
CA ILE A 127 -7.67 6.11 7.93
C ILE A 127 -8.46 6.05 9.23
N ILE A 128 -9.80 6.12 9.18
CA ILE A 128 -10.66 6.01 10.36
C ILE A 128 -10.45 4.67 11.07
N PHE A 129 -10.52 3.56 10.33
CA PHE A 129 -10.28 2.23 10.89
C PHE A 129 -8.87 2.10 11.44
N TRP A 130 -7.88 2.63 10.72
CA TRP A 130 -6.49 2.60 11.15
C TRP A 130 -6.29 3.35 12.46
N ILE A 131 -6.83 4.57 12.60
CA ILE A 131 -6.73 5.36 13.83
C ILE A 131 -7.40 4.62 14.99
N ALA A 132 -8.63 4.14 14.80
CA ALA A 132 -9.36 3.42 15.86
C ALA A 132 -8.58 2.18 16.34
N LEU A 133 -8.07 1.36 15.42
CA LEU A 133 -7.31 0.15 15.73
C LEU A 133 -5.94 0.47 16.34
N TYR A 134 -5.27 1.52 15.86
CA TYR A 134 -4.01 1.97 16.44
C TYR A 134 -4.19 2.49 17.86
N LEU A 135 -5.25 3.25 18.13
CA LEU A 135 -5.55 3.73 19.49
C LEU A 135 -5.88 2.57 20.44
N TYR A 136 -6.57 1.54 19.95
CA TYR A 136 -6.92 0.36 20.74
C TYR A 136 -5.74 -0.58 21.01
N LYS A 137 -4.91 -0.91 20.00
CA LYS A 137 -3.82 -1.89 20.13
C LYS A 137 -2.43 -1.30 20.30
N LYS A 138 -2.24 -0.01 20.02
CA LYS A 138 -0.93 0.69 20.01
C LYS A 138 0.13 -0.05 19.19
N ASN A 139 -0.29 -0.75 18.14
CA ASN A 139 0.59 -1.52 17.26
C ASN A 139 0.27 -1.20 15.79
N ILE A 140 1.25 -0.65 15.08
CA ILE A 140 1.10 -0.21 13.69
C ILE A 140 0.82 -1.39 12.75
N GLN A 141 1.42 -2.56 12.99
CA GLN A 141 1.23 -3.72 12.13
C GLN A 141 -0.19 -4.26 12.22
N VAL A 142 -0.72 -4.38 13.45
CA VAL A 142 -2.10 -4.79 13.70
C VAL A 142 -3.07 -3.77 13.09
N ALA A 143 -2.87 -2.48 13.35
CA ALA A 143 -3.72 -1.42 12.79
C ALA A 143 -3.75 -1.47 11.25
N ASN A 144 -2.59 -1.56 10.60
CA ASN A 144 -2.51 -1.66 9.15
C ASN A 144 -3.27 -2.86 8.58
N SER A 145 -3.08 -4.04 9.16
CA SER A 145 -3.66 -5.27 8.61
C SER A 145 -5.17 -5.33 8.80
N PHE A 146 -5.66 -5.01 10.01
CA PHE A 146 -7.09 -5.04 10.29
C PHE A 146 -7.84 -3.89 9.62
N ALA A 147 -7.25 -2.68 9.52
CA ALA A 147 -7.87 -1.59 8.77
C ALA A 147 -8.01 -1.93 7.29
N SER A 148 -6.99 -2.55 6.69
CA SER A 148 -7.04 -2.99 5.29
C SER A 148 -8.13 -4.05 5.09
N LEU A 149 -8.23 -5.03 6.00
CA LEU A 149 -9.27 -6.07 5.94
C LEU A 149 -10.68 -5.48 6.07
N LEU A 150 -10.93 -4.66 7.09
CA LEU A 150 -12.24 -4.05 7.33
C LEU A 150 -12.65 -3.13 6.20
N THR A 151 -11.71 -2.36 5.65
CA THR A 151 -11.97 -1.50 4.48
C THR A 151 -12.35 -2.35 3.27
N GLY A 152 -11.62 -3.43 2.98
CA GLY A 152 -11.93 -4.34 1.87
C GLY A 152 -13.32 -4.95 2.00
N LEU A 153 -13.68 -5.47 3.17
CA LEU A 153 -15.01 -6.04 3.43
C LEU A 153 -16.12 -5.00 3.30
N LEU A 154 -15.90 -3.78 3.82
CA LEU A 154 -16.87 -2.70 3.71
C LEU A 154 -17.09 -2.28 2.24
N VAL A 155 -16.02 -2.24 1.44
CA VAL A 155 -16.14 -1.93 0.02
C VAL A 155 -16.99 -2.96 -0.70
N LEU A 156 -16.83 -4.25 -0.41
CA LEU A 156 -17.66 -5.30 -1.00
C LEU A 156 -19.13 -5.21 -0.57
N ALA A 157 -19.40 -4.73 0.65
CA ALA A 157 -20.76 -4.58 1.14
C ALA A 157 -21.47 -3.30 0.64
N THR A 158 -20.72 -2.30 0.15
CA THR A 158 -21.23 -0.95 -0.17
C THR A 158 -20.71 -0.40 -1.51
N SER A 159 -20.34 -1.31 -2.41
CA SER A 159 -19.68 -1.00 -3.69
C SER A 159 -20.50 -0.08 -4.60
N ASP A 160 -21.81 -0.27 -4.66
CA ASP A 160 -22.74 0.59 -5.40
C ASP A 160 -22.62 2.06 -4.97
N ILE A 161 -22.62 2.29 -3.65
CA ILE A 161 -22.53 3.63 -3.06
C ILE A 161 -21.13 4.20 -3.30
N LEU A 162 -20.09 3.43 -2.97
CA LEU A 162 -18.71 3.90 -3.02
C LEU A 162 -18.22 4.17 -4.44
N ASN A 163 -18.71 3.44 -5.44
CA ASN A 163 -18.40 3.72 -6.85
C ASN A 163 -18.95 5.08 -7.29
N GLY A 164 -20.12 5.49 -6.79
CA GLY A 164 -20.73 6.80 -7.08
C GLY A 164 -19.88 8.00 -6.65
N PHE A 165 -19.00 7.81 -5.65
CA PHE A 165 -18.08 8.84 -5.17
C PHE A 165 -16.66 8.72 -5.78
N SER A 166 -16.40 7.71 -6.62
CA SER A 166 -15.09 7.56 -7.28
C SER A 166 -14.94 8.53 -8.45
N THR A 167 -13.70 8.96 -8.72
CA THR A 167 -13.41 10.05 -9.66
C THR A 167 -12.36 9.65 -10.69
N PRO A 168 -12.77 9.14 -11.86
CA PRO A 168 -14.14 8.97 -12.37
C PRO A 168 -14.84 7.71 -11.82
N PRO A 169 -16.19 7.62 -11.89
CA PRO A 169 -16.90 6.40 -11.56
C PRO A 169 -16.56 5.26 -12.52
N ALA A 170 -16.44 4.04 -11.99
CA ALA A 170 -16.29 2.86 -12.81
C ALA A 170 -17.57 2.62 -13.62
N LYS A 171 -17.41 2.12 -14.86
CA LYS A 171 -18.53 1.78 -15.75
C LYS A 171 -19.46 0.70 -15.20
N SER A 172 -18.94 -0.16 -14.32
CA SER A 172 -19.67 -1.27 -13.72
C SER A 172 -19.20 -1.44 -12.28
N VAL A 173 -20.14 -1.71 -11.38
CA VAL A 173 -19.86 -1.97 -9.96
C VAL A 173 -19.03 -3.24 -9.81
N ILE A 174 -19.31 -4.28 -10.60
CA ILE A 174 -18.49 -5.50 -10.64
C ILE A 174 -17.04 -5.18 -11.03
N PHE A 175 -16.84 -4.27 -12.01
CA PHE A 175 -15.49 -3.84 -12.40
C PHE A 175 -14.78 -3.07 -11.28
N PHE A 176 -15.51 -2.22 -10.56
CA PHE A 176 -15.00 -1.52 -9.39
C PHE A 176 -14.58 -2.50 -8.29
N GLU A 177 -15.47 -3.40 -7.88
CA GLU A 177 -15.24 -4.42 -6.86
C GLU A 177 -14.04 -5.30 -7.19
N THR A 178 -14.01 -5.88 -8.39
CA THR A 178 -12.91 -6.74 -8.82
C THR A 178 -11.57 -6.00 -8.77
N SER A 179 -11.52 -4.75 -9.21
CA SER A 179 -10.30 -3.92 -9.15
C SER A 179 -9.84 -3.67 -7.71
N ILE A 180 -10.77 -3.40 -6.79
CA ILE A 180 -10.45 -3.21 -5.37
C ILE A 180 -10.02 -4.53 -4.72
N ILE A 181 -10.65 -5.66 -5.07
CA ILE A 181 -10.24 -7.00 -4.60
C ILE A 181 -8.79 -7.28 -5.03
N PHE A 182 -8.43 -7.02 -6.28
CA PHE A 182 -7.06 -7.20 -6.75
C PHE A 182 -6.06 -6.37 -5.94
N LEU A 183 -6.35 -5.08 -5.74
CA LEU A 183 -5.52 -4.19 -4.93
C LEU A 183 -5.40 -4.68 -3.47
N PHE A 184 -6.53 -5.10 -2.90
CA PHE A 184 -6.61 -5.65 -1.54
C PHE A 184 -5.78 -6.93 -1.39
N LEU A 185 -5.88 -7.87 -2.33
CA LEU A 185 -5.13 -9.12 -2.32
C LEU A 185 -3.61 -8.88 -2.35
N ILE A 186 -3.15 -7.91 -3.14
CA ILE A 186 -1.74 -7.51 -3.18
C ILE A 186 -1.30 -7.00 -1.81
N ILE A 187 -2.07 -6.08 -1.19
CA ILE A 187 -1.73 -5.51 0.11
C ILE A 187 -1.76 -6.58 1.19
N ILE A 188 -2.84 -7.36 1.31
CA ILE A 188 -3.00 -8.33 2.41
C ILE A 188 -1.93 -9.41 2.37
N SER A 189 -1.47 -9.82 1.18
CA SER A 189 -0.37 -10.78 1.04
C SER A 189 0.91 -10.33 1.76
N LYS A 190 1.16 -9.02 1.85
CA LYS A 190 2.32 -8.42 2.55
C LYS A 190 2.10 -8.25 4.05
N HIS A 191 0.88 -8.46 4.52
CA HIS A 191 0.46 -8.27 5.91
C HIS A 191 0.29 -9.59 6.69
N ILE A 192 0.19 -10.73 6.00
CA ILE A 192 0.06 -12.07 6.61
C ILE A 192 1.27 -12.38 7.52
N PHE A 193 2.49 -12.26 6.98
CA PHE A 193 3.70 -12.63 7.71
C PHE A 193 3.96 -11.75 8.96
N PRO A 194 3.89 -10.41 8.87
CA PRO A 194 4.00 -9.55 10.07
C PRO A 194 2.95 -9.84 11.15
N LEU A 195 1.69 -10.14 10.76
CA LEU A 195 0.66 -10.54 11.73
C LEU A 195 1.02 -11.85 12.43
N LYS A 196 1.53 -12.84 11.68
CA LYS A 196 1.97 -14.11 12.24
C LYS A 196 3.06 -13.90 13.29
N GLU A 197 4.10 -13.11 12.97
CA GLU A 197 5.17 -12.78 13.92
C GLU A 197 4.63 -12.11 15.18
N TYR A 198 3.71 -11.15 15.03
CA TYR A 198 3.07 -10.48 16.17
C TYR A 198 2.35 -11.47 17.10
N PHE A 199 1.54 -12.38 16.55
CA PHE A 199 0.81 -13.35 17.38
C PHE A 199 1.74 -14.35 18.06
N GLU A 200 2.80 -14.80 17.38
CA GLU A 200 3.81 -15.66 17.99
C GLU A 200 4.52 -14.99 19.17
N GLU A 201 4.85 -13.69 19.06
CA GLU A 201 5.41 -12.92 20.16
C GLU A 201 4.44 -12.78 21.35
N GLN A 202 3.15 -12.54 21.08
CA GLN A 202 2.16 -12.46 22.15
C GLN A 202 1.99 -13.80 22.86
N SER A 203 1.92 -14.91 22.13
CA SER A 203 1.83 -16.25 22.72
C SER A 203 3.05 -16.58 23.59
N LYS A 204 4.26 -16.18 23.18
CA LYS A 204 5.47 -16.33 24.00
C LYS A 204 5.39 -15.51 25.29
N LYS A 205 4.92 -14.26 25.22
CA LYS A 205 4.75 -13.38 26.39
C LYS A 205 3.74 -13.94 27.39
N ILE A 206 2.64 -14.51 26.93
CA ILE A 206 1.63 -15.15 27.79
C ILE A 206 2.24 -16.36 28.49
N ARG A 207 2.89 -17.27 27.75
CA ARG A 207 3.53 -18.47 28.31
C ARG A 207 4.60 -18.15 29.35
N ASN A 208 5.34 -17.05 29.19
CA ASN A 208 6.36 -16.64 30.15
C ASN A 208 5.79 -15.97 31.41
N ARG A 209 4.53 -15.52 31.41
CA ARG A 209 3.84 -15.01 32.61
C ARG A 209 3.21 -16.11 33.45
N GLU A 210 2.99 -17.27 32.85
CA GLU A 210 2.39 -18.46 33.48
C GLU A 210 3.44 -19.40 34.11
N LYS A 211 4.74 -19.10 33.95
CA LYS A 211 5.86 -19.80 34.57
C LYS A 211 6.45 -18.97 35.69
#